data_AF-X6LY94-F1
#
_entry.id   AF-X6LY94-F1
#
_cell.length_a   1.000
_cell.length_b   1.000
_cell.length_c   1.000
_cell.angle_alpha   90.00
_cell.angle_beta   90.00
_cell.angle_gamma   90.00
#
_symmetry.space_group_name_H-M   'P 1'
#
loop_
_entity.id
_entity.type
_entity.pdbx_description
1 polymer ?
#
loop_
_entity_poly.entity_id
_entity_poly.type
_entity_poly.pdbx_seq_one_letter_code
_entity_poly.pdbx_strand_id
1 'polypeptide(L)'
;MHILALLFENCYFEIFFEAMENNAEYLAELFVKVVKSTLLLTIPRLTDVLPRLTSIDPDLRAVSVKYVAKFPWSHLFHNWCYSKLVNKISHKVHLTDSSCSIDENEKKTNSKIHSKIIQGSKLLEIVMDGDEHVLNQLNECTIEHCRIYIIDVVAAKYNLSTSCKAEAIADFVFCMFSICKWDVSIAAIESILYFLSDVLTKYADMLKACQDDSVIAQLRTLLTKENDIRLSDYICLLLSHFISFSSSNICIFICVTEKDWSHTVADLELVEGATPVILQFAKDWYEENDSKEYEAILSICCRAQMQTLGVKHLGKGNVLVCMMSLSENGWLKDKTTIADLLRCVFEKGKLALDKRPHFIRDLLTTVKSIEGLDTSQKQEMYRSVLTELFQKAQDLVPGARKEKDTICLQILEELVQNQWNTQKFTLESDDSVLLNRVLEKFDAIVAQAAKLLGYFGQTNKSYQYSLHIWFLKQFYVAKGMSFTRSLISEEHLYQKIPIFADPLLSSAFYNLKYPQQNFSSIDPFIGIYQAKYTNFSQKIRQGIQSGSVDNIGYMGDKKDFVPLLAATLSLANLSATYLSQNFQSYRTYICTYIFFDVSFATYT
;
A
#
# COMPACT_ATOMS: atom_id res chain seq x y z
N MET A 1 5.59 40.17 14.95
CA MET A 1 5.96 38.84 15.46
C MET A 1 5.61 37.68 14.52
N HIS A 2 4.38 37.52 14.00
CA HIS A 2 4.04 36.38 13.13
C HIS A 2 4.85 36.30 11.81
N ILE A 3 5.15 37.44 11.17
CA ILE A 3 5.99 37.47 9.95
C ILE A 3 7.42 37.00 10.26
N LEU A 4 8.02 37.50 11.34
CA LEU A 4 9.36 37.07 11.75
C LEU A 4 9.39 35.58 12.06
N ALA A 5 8.39 35.05 12.79
CA ALA A 5 8.31 33.61 13.05
C ALA A 5 8.27 32.76 11.77
N LEU A 6 7.56 33.21 10.73
CA LEU A 6 7.55 32.56 9.41
C LEU A 6 8.89 32.68 8.67
N LEU A 7 9.55 33.83 8.76
CA LEU A 7 10.86 34.06 8.15
C LEU A 7 11.97 33.23 8.83
N PHE A 8 11.87 33.04 10.14
CA PHE A 8 12.81 32.21 10.90
C PHE A 8 12.47 30.71 10.86
N GLU A 9 11.30 30.32 10.34
CA GLU A 9 10.93 28.90 10.19
C GLU A 9 11.95 28.20 9.30
N ASN A 10 12.44 27.03 9.73
CA ASN A 10 13.45 26.24 9.02
C ASN A 10 14.69 27.05 8.55
N CYS A 11 15.02 28.15 9.23
CA CYS A 11 16.14 29.04 8.90
C CYS A 11 16.04 29.80 7.56
N TYR A 12 14.84 30.05 7.01
CA TYR A 12 14.73 30.75 5.72
C TYR A 12 15.39 32.15 5.69
N PHE A 13 15.38 32.87 6.81
CA PHE A 13 16.03 34.18 6.90
C PHE A 13 17.56 34.10 6.84
N GLU A 14 18.16 33.03 7.35
CA GLU A 14 19.61 32.78 7.24
C GLU A 14 19.99 32.54 5.78
N ILE A 15 19.21 31.75 5.03
CA ILE A 15 19.42 31.50 3.60
C ILE A 15 19.40 32.80 2.79
N PHE A 16 18.53 33.75 3.13
CA PHE A 16 18.50 35.03 2.43
C PHE A 16 19.84 35.77 2.57
N PHE A 17 20.39 35.84 3.79
CA PHE A 17 21.69 36.47 4.00
C PHE A 17 22.83 35.67 3.38
N GLU A 18 22.83 34.34 3.51
CA GLU A 18 23.81 33.48 2.85
C GLU A 18 23.78 33.64 1.32
N ALA A 19 22.59 33.75 0.72
CA ALA A 19 22.44 33.99 -0.71
C ALA A 19 22.99 35.36 -1.12
N MET A 20 22.76 36.40 -0.31
CA MET A 20 23.33 37.73 -0.54
C MET A 20 24.85 37.73 -0.40
N GLU A 21 25.41 37.05 0.60
CA GLU A 21 26.86 36.94 0.83
C GLU A 21 27.56 36.15 -0.28
N ASN A 22 26.93 35.08 -0.78
CA ASN A 22 27.48 34.24 -1.83
C ASN A 22 27.18 34.74 -3.25
N ASN A 23 26.55 35.91 -3.41
CA ASN A 23 26.08 36.46 -4.70
C ASN A 23 25.13 35.51 -5.48
N ALA A 24 24.34 34.70 -4.77
CA ALA A 24 23.31 33.86 -5.36
C ALA A 24 22.02 34.68 -5.60
N GLU A 25 22.08 35.64 -6.52
CA GLU A 25 21.02 36.63 -6.79
C GLU A 25 19.64 35.99 -6.99
N TYR A 26 19.57 34.85 -7.68
CA TYR A 26 18.34 34.13 -7.94
C TYR A 26 17.61 33.70 -6.64
N LEU A 27 18.34 33.12 -5.67
CA LEU A 27 17.73 32.66 -4.41
C LEU A 27 17.28 33.83 -3.55
N ALA A 28 18.08 34.92 -3.51
CA ALA A 28 17.70 36.14 -2.81
C ALA A 28 16.46 36.81 -3.43
N GLU A 29 16.39 36.86 -4.77
CA GLU A 29 15.23 37.42 -5.48
C GLU A 29 13.97 36.57 -5.26
N LEU A 30 14.07 35.25 -5.35
CA LEU A 30 12.98 34.32 -5.07
C LEU A 30 12.44 34.51 -3.66
N PHE A 31 13.33 34.62 -2.67
CA PHE A 31 12.95 34.91 -1.29
C PHE A 31 12.12 36.20 -1.19
N VAL A 32 12.61 37.31 -1.76
CA VAL A 32 11.93 38.61 -1.71
C VAL A 32 10.59 38.58 -2.44
N LYS A 33 10.51 37.89 -3.57
CA LYS A 33 9.28 37.74 -4.36
C LYS A 33 8.20 36.97 -3.59
N VAL A 34 8.56 35.89 -2.90
CA VAL A 34 7.61 35.15 -2.04
C VAL A 34 7.11 36.02 -0.89
N VAL A 35 7.98 36.77 -0.22
CA VAL A 35 7.58 37.71 0.85
C VAL A 35 6.58 38.76 0.37
N LYS A 36 6.68 39.18 -0.89
CA LYS A 36 5.74 40.12 -1.52
C LYS A 36 4.44 39.46 -2.00
N SER A 37 4.39 38.13 -2.09
CA SER A 37 3.24 37.39 -2.58
C SER A 37 2.16 37.23 -1.50
N THR A 38 0.97 37.74 -1.80
CA THR A 38 -0.23 37.55 -0.94
C THR A 38 -0.85 36.16 -1.09
N LEU A 39 -0.42 35.39 -2.10
CA LEU A 39 -0.96 34.07 -2.41
C LEU A 39 -0.24 32.95 -1.65
N LEU A 40 1.09 33.05 -1.54
CA LEU A 40 1.90 32.04 -0.85
C LEU A 40 2.00 32.34 0.64
N LEU A 41 2.15 33.61 1.02
CA LEU A 41 2.22 34.02 2.42
C LEU A 41 0.97 34.80 2.81
N THR A 42 0.08 34.12 3.53
CA THR A 42 -1.05 34.81 4.18
C THR A 42 -0.56 35.44 5.48
N ILE A 43 -0.21 36.72 5.44
CA ILE A 43 0.14 37.48 6.63
C ILE A 43 -1.17 37.91 7.31
N PRO A 44 -1.44 37.49 8.57
CA PRO A 44 -2.56 38.03 9.35
C PRO A 44 -2.45 39.55 9.40
N ARG A 45 -3.55 40.28 9.17
CA ARG A 45 -3.51 41.75 9.12
C ARG A 45 -2.88 42.29 10.40
N LEU A 46 -2.01 43.30 10.26
CA LEU A 46 -1.29 43.90 11.39
C LEU A 46 -2.24 44.32 12.54
N THR A 47 -3.48 44.68 12.20
CA THR A 47 -4.58 45.00 13.11
C THR A 47 -4.95 43.87 14.07
N ASP A 48 -4.84 42.62 13.63
CA ASP A 48 -5.21 41.43 14.42
C ASP A 48 -4.09 41.06 15.42
N VAL A 49 -2.88 41.59 15.19
CA VAL A 49 -1.65 41.30 15.94
C VAL A 49 -1.24 42.48 16.85
N LEU A 50 -1.67 43.70 16.54
CA LEU A 50 -1.40 44.93 17.31
C LEU A 50 -1.75 44.83 18.81
N PRO A 51 -2.91 44.26 19.20
CA PRO A 51 -3.27 44.10 20.62
C PRO A 51 -2.33 43.17 21.39
N ARG A 52 -1.63 42.26 20.68
CA ARG A 52 -0.68 41.30 21.26
C ARG A 52 0.75 41.83 21.29
N LEU A 53 1.10 42.76 20.40
CA LEU A 53 2.42 43.42 20.39
C LEU A 53 2.55 44.53 21.43
N THR A 54 1.43 44.98 21.98
CA THR A 54 1.36 46.02 23.03
C THR A 54 1.34 45.44 24.44
N SER A 55 1.33 44.10 24.61
CA SER A 55 1.53 43.48 25.92
C SER A 55 2.99 43.58 26.34
N ILE A 56 3.23 43.92 27.60
CA ILE A 56 4.55 44.20 28.19
C ILE A 56 5.41 42.92 28.35
N ASP A 57 4.79 41.73 28.29
CA ASP A 57 5.54 40.47 28.32
C ASP A 57 6.10 40.13 26.94
N PRO A 58 7.41 39.85 26.81
CA PRO A 58 7.97 39.31 25.59
C PRO A 58 7.37 37.91 25.33
N ASP A 59 6.46 37.82 24.36
CA ASP A 59 5.91 36.56 23.84
C ASP A 59 7.03 35.81 23.08
N LEU A 60 7.93 35.15 23.83
CA LEU A 60 8.99 34.31 23.30
C LEU A 60 8.36 33.05 22.69
N ARG A 61 8.09 33.11 21.38
CA ARG A 61 7.60 31.95 20.63
C ARG A 61 8.77 31.12 20.14
N ALA A 62 8.78 29.84 20.51
CA ALA A 62 9.65 28.86 19.86
C ALA A 62 9.32 28.82 18.36
N VAL A 63 10.31 29.09 17.53
CA VAL A 63 10.19 28.94 16.08
C VAL A 63 10.39 27.46 15.75
N SER A 64 9.47 26.89 14.97
CA SER A 64 9.57 25.49 14.55
C SER A 64 10.70 25.37 13.53
N VAL A 65 11.77 24.66 13.89
CA VAL A 65 12.84 24.26 12.97
C VAL A 65 12.76 22.76 12.83
N LYS A 66 12.24 22.29 11.68
CA LYS A 66 12.19 20.86 11.34
C LYS A 66 13.46 20.41 10.62
N TYR A 67 14.06 21.32 9.87
CA TYR A 67 15.30 21.14 9.12
C TYR A 67 15.95 22.51 8.91
N VAL A 68 17.23 22.52 8.53
CA VAL A 68 17.93 23.73 8.11
C VAL A 68 17.79 23.79 6.59
N ALA A 69 16.95 24.71 6.11
CA ALA A 69 16.72 24.87 4.69
C ALA A 69 17.94 25.48 3.99
N LYS A 70 18.13 25.14 2.72
CA LYS A 70 19.10 25.74 1.80
C LYS A 70 18.43 26.38 0.59
N PHE A 71 17.16 26.05 0.34
CA PHE A 71 16.32 26.64 -0.69
C PHE A 71 15.26 27.53 -0.03
N PRO A 72 15.08 28.78 -0.50
CA PRO A 72 14.07 29.69 0.05
C PRO A 72 12.68 29.10 -0.03
N TRP A 73 11.98 29.02 1.10
CA TRP A 73 10.55 28.64 1.17
C TRP A 73 10.24 27.23 0.62
N SER A 74 11.21 26.32 0.62
CA SER A 74 11.07 24.95 0.07
C SER A 74 9.83 24.21 0.57
N HIS A 75 9.54 24.23 1.87
CA HIS A 75 8.35 23.59 2.45
C HIS A 75 7.04 24.27 2.01
N LEU A 76 7.05 25.58 1.82
CA LEU A 76 5.87 26.33 1.37
C LEU A 76 5.52 25.95 -0.08
N PHE A 77 6.53 25.90 -0.94
CA PHE A 77 6.37 25.49 -2.34
C PHE A 77 5.91 24.03 -2.45
N HIS A 78 6.50 23.11 -1.67
CA HIS A 78 6.08 21.72 -1.64
C HIS A 78 4.59 21.57 -1.29
N ASN A 79 4.14 22.23 -0.22
CA ASN A 79 2.74 22.18 0.20
C ASN A 79 1.80 22.79 -0.85
N TRP A 80 2.21 23.88 -1.49
CA TRP A 80 1.44 24.48 -2.57
C TRP A 80 1.32 23.51 -3.77
N CYS A 81 2.43 22.94 -4.24
CA CYS A 81 2.45 21.99 -5.36
C CYS A 81 1.59 20.76 -5.07
N TYR A 82 1.75 20.18 -3.88
CA TYR A 82 0.96 19.07 -3.39
C TYR A 82 -0.54 19.39 -3.44
N SER A 83 -0.95 20.56 -2.94
CA SER A 83 -2.36 20.98 -2.95
C SER A 83 -2.93 21.07 -4.37
N LYS A 84 -2.13 21.53 -5.35
CA LYS A 84 -2.55 21.62 -6.76
C LYS A 84 -2.70 20.25 -7.40
N LEU A 85 -1.76 19.33 -7.16
CA LEU A 85 -1.84 17.95 -7.64
C LEU A 85 -3.06 17.23 -7.07
N VAL A 86 -3.30 17.32 -5.75
CA VAL A 86 -4.47 16.71 -5.09
C VAL A 86 -5.78 17.24 -5.67
N ASN A 87 -5.93 18.57 -5.77
CA ASN A 87 -7.16 19.19 -6.25
C ASN A 87 -7.44 18.81 -7.71
N LYS A 88 -6.45 18.88 -8.59
CA LYS A 88 -6.67 18.59 -10.01
C LYS A 88 -6.85 17.11 -10.33
N ILE A 89 -6.21 16.20 -9.59
CA ILE A 89 -6.45 14.75 -9.75
C ILE A 89 -7.87 14.40 -9.28
N SER A 90 -8.36 15.04 -8.22
CA SER A 90 -9.75 14.87 -7.75
C SER A 90 -10.77 15.38 -8.77
N HIS A 91 -10.43 16.40 -9.57
CA HIS A 91 -11.29 16.93 -10.63
C HIS A 91 -11.13 16.26 -12.01
N LYS A 92 -10.06 15.48 -12.24
CA LYS A 92 -9.81 14.73 -13.49
C LYS A 92 -10.74 13.53 -13.71
N VAL A 93 -11.67 13.22 -12.79
CA VAL A 93 -12.79 12.29 -13.04
C VAL A 93 -13.75 12.83 -14.12
N HIS A 94 -13.64 14.10 -14.53
CA HIS A 94 -14.52 14.72 -15.54
C HIS A 94 -13.83 15.32 -16.77
N LEU A 95 -12.52 15.17 -16.96
CA LEU A 95 -11.80 15.74 -18.10
C LEU A 95 -11.18 14.64 -18.96
N THR A 96 -12.03 13.89 -19.67
CA THR A 96 -11.62 13.08 -20.84
C THR A 96 -11.66 13.86 -22.15
N ASP A 97 -12.24 15.06 -22.20
CA ASP A 97 -12.37 15.82 -23.44
C ASP A 97 -11.97 17.28 -23.23
N SER A 98 -10.68 17.61 -23.43
CA SER A 98 -10.24 18.73 -24.28
C SER A 98 -8.74 19.03 -24.12
N SER A 99 -8.04 18.98 -25.26
CA SER A 99 -6.89 19.83 -25.64
C SER A 99 -5.51 19.67 -24.97
N CYS A 100 -5.05 18.44 -24.71
CA CYS A 100 -3.62 18.14 -24.87
C CYS A 100 -3.46 16.98 -25.84
N SER A 101 -3.43 17.28 -27.14
CA SER A 101 -2.94 16.34 -28.14
C SER A 101 -1.46 16.12 -27.88
N ILE A 102 -1.14 15.02 -27.20
CA ILE A 102 0.22 14.49 -27.20
C ILE A 102 0.39 13.85 -28.58
N ASP A 103 1.40 14.30 -29.33
CA ASP A 103 1.83 13.68 -30.59
C ASP A 103 1.96 12.16 -30.38
N GLU A 104 1.15 11.39 -31.09
CA GLU A 104 1.11 9.91 -31.00
C GLU A 104 2.36 9.22 -31.58
N ASN A 105 3.45 9.96 -31.80
CA ASN A 105 4.67 9.44 -32.43
C ASN A 105 5.76 8.96 -31.45
N GLU A 106 5.58 9.06 -30.13
CA GLU A 106 6.38 8.32 -29.15
C GLU A 106 5.78 6.93 -28.87
N LYS A 107 5.70 6.09 -29.91
CA LYS A 107 5.47 4.66 -29.74
C LYS A 107 6.75 3.97 -29.27
N LYS A 108 6.97 3.95 -27.95
CA LYS A 108 7.69 2.88 -27.24
C LYS A 108 7.43 2.95 -25.73
N THR A 109 6.82 1.89 -25.19
CA THR A 109 7.07 1.37 -23.83
C THR A 109 7.13 2.41 -22.71
N ASN A 110 6.05 3.17 -22.46
CA ASN A 110 5.99 4.04 -21.29
C ASN A 110 4.98 3.49 -20.28
N SER A 111 5.51 2.99 -19.17
CA SER A 111 4.75 2.57 -17.99
C SER A 111 3.64 3.57 -17.62
N LYS A 112 2.52 3.03 -17.10
CA LYS A 112 1.41 3.80 -16.53
C LYS A 112 1.86 4.80 -15.45
N ILE A 113 2.98 4.56 -14.78
CA ILE A 113 3.50 5.47 -13.75
C ILE A 113 4.28 6.64 -14.37
N HIS A 114 5.06 6.38 -15.43
CA HIS A 114 5.78 7.43 -16.18
C HIS A 114 4.81 8.45 -16.76
N SER A 115 3.74 7.98 -17.41
CA SER A 115 2.73 8.87 -17.97
C SER A 115 2.04 9.74 -16.92
N LYS A 116 1.76 9.21 -15.72
CA LYS A 116 1.22 9.99 -14.60
C LYS A 116 2.18 11.07 -14.14
N ILE A 117 3.47 10.75 -13.97
CA ILE A 117 4.50 11.70 -13.54
C ILE A 117 4.64 12.82 -14.57
N ILE A 118 4.79 12.50 -15.86
CA ILE A 118 4.89 13.49 -16.94
C ILE A 118 3.64 14.38 -17.00
N GLN A 119 2.45 13.80 -16.89
CA GLN A 119 1.21 14.56 -16.87
C GLN A 119 1.10 15.46 -15.64
N GLY A 120 1.57 15.01 -14.47
CA GLY A 120 1.67 15.81 -13.26
C GLY A 120 2.61 17.00 -13.45
N SER A 121 3.78 16.76 -14.06
CA SER A 121 4.80 17.79 -14.28
C SER A 121 4.27 18.89 -15.18
N LYS A 122 3.77 18.53 -16.36
CA LYS A 122 3.19 19.48 -17.32
C LYS A 122 2.04 20.28 -16.71
N LEU A 123 1.24 19.62 -15.87
CA LEU A 123 0.15 20.30 -15.19
C LEU A 123 0.63 21.33 -14.18
N LEU A 124 1.69 21.02 -13.43
CA LEU A 124 2.29 21.96 -12.49
C LEU A 124 2.99 23.09 -13.23
N GLU A 125 3.74 22.81 -14.30
CA GLU A 125 4.38 23.82 -15.15
C GLU A 125 3.37 24.85 -15.64
N ILE A 126 2.25 24.42 -16.22
CA ILE A 126 1.16 25.31 -16.69
C ILE A 126 0.56 26.14 -15.54
N VAL A 127 0.42 25.55 -14.35
CA VAL A 127 -0.14 26.27 -13.19
C VAL A 127 0.89 27.25 -12.61
N MET A 128 2.18 26.94 -12.70
CA MET A 128 3.28 27.80 -12.30
C MET A 128 3.50 28.95 -13.28
N ASP A 129 3.25 28.74 -14.58
CA ASP A 129 3.35 29.75 -15.67
C ASP A 129 2.14 30.69 -15.78
N GLY A 130 1.19 30.62 -14.84
CA GLY A 130 0.02 31.51 -14.81
C GLY A 130 0.38 32.99 -14.59
N ASP A 131 -0.63 33.83 -14.34
CA ASP A 131 -0.47 35.29 -14.17
C ASP A 131 0.41 35.71 -12.95
N GLU A 132 1.00 34.76 -12.22
CA GLU A 132 1.69 34.96 -10.96
C GLU A 132 3.22 34.86 -11.10
N HIS A 133 3.86 36.01 -11.33
CA HIS A 133 5.31 36.14 -11.56
C HIS A 133 6.26 35.45 -10.55
N VAL A 134 5.81 35.10 -9.34
CA VAL A 134 6.64 34.43 -8.33
C VAL A 134 6.81 32.94 -8.65
N LEU A 135 5.80 32.30 -9.24
CA LEU A 135 5.82 30.88 -9.53
C LEU A 135 6.52 30.57 -10.85
N ASN A 136 6.48 31.48 -11.81
CA ASN A 136 7.26 31.37 -13.06
C ASN A 136 8.75 31.17 -12.77
N GLN A 137 9.29 31.80 -11.72
CA GLN A 137 10.68 31.61 -11.34
C GLN A 137 11.02 30.16 -10.96
N LEU A 138 10.06 29.39 -10.43
CA LEU A 138 10.29 27.97 -10.10
C LEU A 138 10.51 27.12 -11.37
N ASN A 139 9.90 27.51 -12.49
CA ASN A 139 10.13 26.88 -13.79
C ASN A 139 11.50 27.25 -14.38
N GLU A 140 12.10 28.36 -13.92
CA GLU A 140 13.43 28.84 -14.33
C GLU A 140 14.56 28.29 -13.42
N CYS A 141 14.26 27.39 -12.49
CA CYS A 141 15.26 26.78 -11.62
C CYS A 141 16.32 26.02 -12.42
N THR A 142 17.60 26.25 -12.09
CA THR A 142 18.71 25.42 -12.60
C THR A 142 18.68 24.04 -11.96
N ILE A 143 19.38 23.09 -12.57
CA ILE A 143 19.54 21.73 -12.01
C ILE A 143 20.11 21.77 -10.58
N GLU A 144 21.04 22.69 -10.31
CA GLU A 144 21.62 22.87 -8.97
C GLU A 144 20.57 23.37 -7.98
N HIS A 145 19.76 24.38 -8.35
CA HIS A 145 18.67 24.86 -7.51
C HIS A 145 17.62 23.76 -7.26
N CYS A 146 17.27 22.96 -8.26
CA CYS A 146 16.40 21.81 -8.13
C CYS A 146 16.95 20.76 -7.16
N ARG A 147 18.28 20.54 -7.17
CA ARG A 147 18.95 19.61 -6.24
C ARG A 147 18.90 20.10 -4.80
N ILE A 148 19.15 21.39 -4.58
CA ILE A 148 19.01 22.01 -3.25
C ILE A 148 17.56 21.92 -2.76
N TYR A 149 16.60 22.23 -3.64
CA TYR A 149 15.17 22.16 -3.33
C TYR A 149 14.74 20.76 -2.88
N ILE A 150 15.07 19.70 -3.62
CA ILE A 150 14.62 18.36 -3.27
C ILE A 150 15.22 17.87 -1.95
N ILE A 151 16.48 18.22 -1.65
CA ILE A 151 17.13 17.83 -0.39
C ILE A 151 16.36 18.42 0.79
N ASP A 152 16.01 19.71 0.71
CA ASP A 152 15.19 20.39 1.72
C ASP A 152 13.82 19.72 1.89
N VAL A 153 13.10 19.49 0.78
CA VAL A 153 11.75 18.91 0.81
C VAL A 153 11.77 17.50 1.39
N VAL A 154 12.74 16.68 0.99
CA VAL A 154 12.92 15.33 1.51
C VAL A 154 13.28 15.34 3.00
N ALA A 155 14.21 16.22 3.42
CA ALA A 155 14.58 16.36 4.82
C ALA A 155 13.37 16.71 5.68
N ALA A 156 12.55 17.66 5.21
CA ALA A 156 11.32 18.08 5.86
C ALA A 156 10.25 16.98 5.89
N LYS A 157 9.95 16.38 4.72
CA LYS A 157 8.86 15.42 4.54
C LYS A 157 9.11 14.12 5.31
N TYR A 158 10.35 13.64 5.32
CA TYR A 158 10.70 12.37 5.94
C TYR A 158 11.36 12.52 7.30
N ASN A 159 11.53 13.74 7.84
CA ASN A 159 12.22 13.98 9.10
C ASN A 159 13.62 13.35 9.14
N LEU A 160 14.44 13.69 8.13
CA LEU A 160 15.84 13.25 8.05
C LEU A 160 16.73 14.35 8.59
N SER A 161 17.21 14.17 9.83
CA SER A 161 18.04 15.15 10.53
C SER A 161 19.46 15.27 9.97
N THR A 162 19.93 14.28 9.20
CA THR A 162 21.25 14.31 8.55
C THR A 162 21.12 14.62 7.06
N SER A 163 21.91 15.60 6.57
CA SER A 163 21.86 15.98 5.15
C SER A 163 22.21 14.81 4.23
N CYS A 164 23.09 13.90 4.68
CA CYS A 164 23.55 12.76 3.90
C CYS A 164 22.42 11.80 3.48
N LYS A 165 21.44 11.56 4.36
CA LYS A 165 20.28 10.68 4.07
C LYS A 165 19.28 11.34 3.13
N ALA A 166 19.04 12.64 3.30
CA ALA A 166 18.21 13.42 2.39
C ALA A 166 18.85 13.49 0.99
N GLU A 167 20.17 13.68 0.93
CA GLU A 167 20.96 13.62 -0.30
C GLU A 167 20.83 12.25 -1.00
N ALA A 168 20.83 11.13 -0.27
CA ALA A 168 20.66 9.81 -0.88
C ALA A 168 19.30 9.64 -1.59
N ILE A 169 18.22 10.20 -1.03
CA ILE A 169 16.90 10.17 -1.66
C ILE A 169 16.84 11.15 -2.84
N ALA A 170 17.46 12.31 -2.71
CA ALA A 170 17.60 13.24 -3.83
C ALA A 170 18.33 12.57 -5.00
N ASP A 171 19.43 11.87 -4.73
CA ASP A 171 20.18 11.09 -5.72
C ASP A 171 19.34 9.99 -6.36
N PHE A 172 18.52 9.29 -5.57
CA PHE A 172 17.58 8.30 -6.08
C PHE A 172 16.55 8.90 -7.05
N VAL A 173 16.01 10.09 -6.75
CA VAL A 173 15.10 10.81 -7.65
C VAL A 173 15.84 11.33 -8.89
N PHE A 174 17.05 11.86 -8.73
CA PHE A 174 17.89 12.30 -9.86
C PHE A 174 18.28 11.15 -10.79
N CYS A 175 18.48 9.95 -10.25
CA CYS A 175 18.66 8.74 -11.05
C CYS A 175 17.45 8.47 -11.97
N MET A 176 16.22 8.76 -11.52
CA MET A 176 15.02 8.59 -12.36
C MET A 176 15.02 9.57 -13.53
N PHE A 177 15.39 10.83 -13.31
CA PHE A 177 15.52 11.83 -14.39
C PHE A 177 16.52 11.36 -15.46
N SER A 178 17.68 10.87 -15.04
CA SER A 178 18.71 10.36 -15.95
C SER A 178 18.25 9.15 -16.76
N ILE A 179 17.61 8.16 -16.12
CA ILE A 179 17.14 6.93 -16.78
C ILE A 179 16.02 7.23 -17.77
N CYS A 180 15.07 8.07 -17.38
CA CYS A 180 13.90 8.38 -18.20
C CYS A 180 14.15 9.51 -19.20
N LYS A 181 15.34 10.15 -19.18
CA LYS A 181 15.69 11.33 -19.98
C LYS A 181 14.66 12.46 -19.82
N TRP A 182 14.22 12.66 -18.60
CA TRP A 182 13.29 13.73 -18.26
C TRP A 182 14.06 15.00 -17.90
N ASP A 183 13.51 16.15 -18.29
CA ASP A 183 14.03 17.43 -17.85
C ASP A 183 13.83 17.60 -16.34
N VAL A 184 14.87 18.09 -15.67
CA VAL A 184 14.85 18.32 -14.23
C VAL A 184 14.18 19.67 -13.96
N SER A 185 12.99 19.65 -13.37
CA SER A 185 12.26 20.84 -12.94
C SER A 185 11.65 20.62 -11.55
N ILE A 186 11.29 21.72 -10.86
CA ILE A 186 10.55 21.66 -9.59
C ILE A 186 9.22 20.92 -9.78
N ALA A 187 8.52 21.18 -10.88
CA ALA A 187 7.28 20.50 -11.24
C ALA A 187 7.44 18.98 -11.40
N ALA A 188 8.53 18.55 -12.03
CA ALA A 188 8.80 17.13 -12.24
C ALA A 188 9.19 16.45 -10.92
N ILE A 189 9.99 17.13 -10.08
CA ILE A 189 10.33 16.66 -8.72
C ILE A 189 9.06 16.46 -7.90
N GLU A 190 8.19 17.46 -7.84
CA GLU A 190 6.95 17.40 -7.07
C GLU A 190 6.00 16.31 -7.57
N SER A 191 5.98 16.08 -8.88
CA SER A 191 5.21 14.99 -9.48
C SER A 191 5.74 13.62 -9.07
N ILE A 192 7.07 13.44 -9.04
CA ILE A 192 7.70 12.22 -8.52
C ILE A 192 7.37 12.04 -7.03
N LEU A 193 7.56 13.07 -6.21
CA LEU A 193 7.28 13.03 -4.76
C LEU A 193 5.82 12.71 -4.45
N TYR A 194 4.90 13.08 -5.35
CA TYR A 194 3.48 12.79 -5.23
C TYR A 194 3.15 11.35 -5.66
N PHE A 195 3.50 10.96 -6.89
CA PHE A 195 3.09 9.65 -7.43
C PHE A 195 3.89 8.48 -6.87
N LEU A 196 5.12 8.72 -6.40
CA LEU A 196 6.00 7.72 -5.80
C LEU A 196 6.13 7.88 -4.28
N SER A 197 5.18 8.56 -3.63
CA SER A 197 5.27 8.85 -2.18
C SER A 197 5.43 7.58 -1.34
N ASP A 198 4.75 6.48 -1.70
CA ASP A 198 4.79 5.23 -0.92
C ASP A 198 6.18 4.58 -0.97
N VAL A 199 6.77 4.42 -2.16
CA VAL A 199 8.10 3.83 -2.31
C VAL A 199 9.18 4.71 -1.69
N LEU A 200 9.08 6.04 -1.87
CA LEU A 200 10.03 6.97 -1.26
C LEU A 200 9.92 6.98 0.27
N THR A 201 8.72 6.82 0.83
CA THR A 201 8.53 6.67 2.28
C THR A 201 9.21 5.41 2.79
N LYS A 202 8.99 4.26 2.14
CA LYS A 202 9.65 3.00 2.53
C LYS A 202 11.17 3.07 2.38
N TYR A 203 11.66 3.70 1.32
CA TYR A 203 13.08 3.94 1.11
C TYR A 203 13.67 4.84 2.21
N ALA A 204 12.97 5.92 2.57
CA ALA A 204 13.38 6.82 3.65
C ALA A 204 13.39 6.12 5.02
N ASP A 205 12.40 5.29 5.31
CA ASP A 205 12.34 4.56 6.58
C ASP A 205 13.48 3.54 6.69
N MET A 206 13.83 2.84 5.60
CA MET A 206 15.02 2.00 5.53
C MET A 206 16.31 2.80 5.76
N LEU A 207 16.47 3.96 5.10
CA LEU A 207 17.64 4.82 5.33
C LEU A 207 17.73 5.33 6.78
N LYS A 208 16.61 5.59 7.46
CA LYS A 208 16.61 5.98 8.88
C LYS A 208 17.15 4.87 9.75
N ALA A 209 16.80 3.62 9.46
CA ALA A 209 17.25 2.45 10.20
C ALA A 209 18.76 2.18 10.05
N CYS A 210 19.39 2.63 8.95
CA CYS A 210 20.85 2.55 8.81
C CYS A 210 21.57 3.37 9.91
N GLN A 211 22.36 2.67 10.73
CA GLN A 211 23.13 3.24 11.85
C GLN A 211 24.38 4.02 11.38
N ASP A 212 24.99 3.60 10.27
CA ASP A 212 26.16 4.25 9.70
C ASP A 212 25.90 4.82 8.30
N ASP A 213 26.70 5.81 7.92
CA ASP A 213 26.64 6.44 6.60
C ASP A 213 27.40 5.63 5.53
N SER A 214 27.86 4.41 5.83
CA SER A 214 28.63 3.60 4.88
C SER A 214 27.77 3.18 3.69
N VAL A 215 26.48 2.90 3.92
CA VAL A 215 25.50 2.61 2.87
C VAL A 215 25.31 3.82 1.98
N ILE A 216 25.27 5.02 2.55
CA ILE A 216 25.14 6.28 1.81
C ILE A 216 26.37 6.51 0.95
N ALA A 217 27.56 6.27 1.48
CA ALA A 217 28.80 6.35 0.71
C ALA A 217 28.77 5.36 -0.48
N GLN A 218 28.33 4.11 -0.26
CA GLN A 218 28.19 3.14 -1.34
C GLN A 218 27.14 3.56 -2.38
N LEU A 219 25.98 4.07 -1.96
CA LEU A 219 24.95 4.61 -2.86
C LEU A 219 25.51 5.74 -3.72
N ARG A 220 26.32 6.64 -3.15
CA ARG A 220 26.98 7.72 -3.91
C ARG A 220 28.01 7.19 -4.91
N THR A 221 28.75 6.15 -4.57
CA THR A 221 29.68 5.54 -5.53
C THR A 221 28.96 4.96 -6.75
N LEU A 222 27.69 4.56 -6.64
CA LEU A 222 26.90 4.12 -7.79
C LEU A 222 26.64 5.28 -8.78
N LEU A 223 26.44 6.51 -8.30
CA LEU A 223 26.28 7.69 -9.17
C LEU A 223 27.54 8.01 -9.97
N THR A 224 28.71 7.80 -9.37
CA THR A 224 29.99 8.16 -10.00
C THR A 224 30.43 7.21 -11.12
N LYS A 225 29.75 6.07 -11.29
CA LYS A 225 30.02 5.11 -12.38
C LYS A 225 29.28 5.58 -13.63
N GLU A 226 29.96 6.38 -14.46
CA GLU A 226 29.40 7.16 -15.59
C GLU A 226 28.59 6.41 -16.66
N ASN A 227 28.54 5.07 -16.70
CA ASN A 227 28.05 4.36 -17.89
C ASN A 227 26.86 3.40 -17.73
N ASP A 228 26.28 3.19 -16.54
CA ASP A 228 25.12 2.28 -16.43
C ASP A 228 24.38 2.44 -15.08
N ILE A 229 23.96 3.66 -14.72
CA ILE A 229 23.22 3.87 -13.47
C ILE A 229 21.82 3.25 -13.60
N ARG A 230 21.54 2.20 -12.82
CA ARG A 230 20.22 1.55 -12.77
C ARG A 230 19.55 1.83 -11.45
N LEU A 231 18.27 2.21 -11.49
CA LEU A 231 17.48 2.46 -10.29
C LEU A 231 17.35 1.19 -9.41
N SER A 232 17.36 0.01 -10.04
CA SER A 232 17.42 -1.28 -9.35
C SER A 232 18.64 -1.41 -8.45
N ASP A 233 19.79 -0.84 -8.82
CA ASP A 233 21.01 -0.97 -8.03
C ASP A 233 20.90 -0.21 -6.70
N TYR A 234 20.20 0.92 -6.66
CA TYR A 234 19.93 1.66 -5.42
C TYR A 234 19.02 0.87 -4.47
N ILE A 235 17.96 0.29 -5.02
CA ILE A 235 17.00 -0.52 -4.27
C ILE A 235 17.70 -1.77 -3.74
N CYS A 236 18.41 -2.48 -4.63
CA CYS A 236 19.12 -3.71 -4.30
C CYS A 236 20.25 -3.46 -3.30
N LEU A 237 21.01 -2.37 -3.41
CA LEU A 237 22.08 -2.05 -2.46
C LEU A 237 21.52 -1.79 -1.07
N LEU A 238 20.45 -0.99 -0.96
CA LEU A 238 19.84 -0.70 0.33
C LEU A 238 19.23 -1.96 0.95
N LEU A 239 18.48 -2.76 0.19
CA LEU A 239 17.96 -4.05 0.66
C LEU A 239 19.09 -5.01 1.04
N SER A 240 20.17 -5.04 0.27
CA SER A 240 21.34 -5.87 0.55
C SER A 240 21.99 -5.50 1.87
N HIS A 241 21.99 -4.23 2.29
CA HIS A 241 22.51 -3.85 3.60
C HIS A 241 21.82 -4.61 4.73
N PHE A 242 20.49 -4.68 4.70
CA PHE A 242 19.68 -5.41 5.69
C PHE A 242 19.85 -6.94 5.63
N ILE A 243 20.27 -7.46 4.49
CA ILE A 243 20.47 -8.91 4.28
C ILE A 243 21.92 -9.33 4.58
N SER A 244 22.89 -8.43 4.35
CA SER A 244 24.33 -8.70 4.39
C SER A 244 24.91 -8.88 5.80
N PHE A 245 24.13 -8.58 6.84
CA PHE A 245 24.48 -8.90 8.23
C PHE A 245 24.77 -10.40 8.44
N SER A 246 24.43 -11.27 7.48
CA SER A 246 24.63 -12.72 7.56
C SER A 246 25.98 -13.24 7.04
N SER A 247 26.76 -12.50 6.22
CA SER A 247 27.85 -13.12 5.44
C SER A 247 29.27 -12.83 5.94
N SER A 248 29.56 -11.62 6.43
CA SER A 248 30.94 -11.25 6.84
C SER A 248 31.22 -11.48 8.33
N ASN A 249 30.18 -11.67 9.15
CA ASN A 249 30.28 -11.77 10.62
C ASN A 249 29.72 -13.10 11.16
N ILE A 250 29.82 -14.18 10.40
CA ILE A 250 29.42 -15.53 10.85
C ILE A 250 30.21 -15.94 12.13
N CYS A 251 31.45 -15.48 12.28
CA CYS A 251 32.23 -15.72 13.51
C CYS A 251 31.75 -14.90 14.73
N ILE A 252 31.01 -13.81 14.53
CA ILE A 252 30.50 -12.95 15.62
C ILE A 252 29.05 -13.32 16.00
N PHE A 253 28.34 -14.07 15.15
CA PHE A 253 26.93 -14.44 15.36
C PHE A 253 26.67 -15.27 16.64
N ILE A 254 27.71 -15.94 17.16
CA ILE A 254 27.64 -16.69 18.44
C ILE A 254 27.70 -15.74 19.65
N CYS A 255 28.17 -14.51 19.49
CA CYS A 255 28.36 -13.53 20.58
C CYS A 255 27.41 -12.33 20.53
N VAL A 256 26.47 -12.28 19.58
CA VAL A 256 25.49 -11.18 19.44
C VAL A 256 24.60 -11.15 20.69
N THR A 257 24.63 -10.04 21.42
CA THR A 257 23.88 -9.85 22.67
C THR A 257 22.37 -9.85 22.41
N GLU A 258 21.53 -10.01 23.44
CA GLU A 258 20.06 -9.93 23.28
C GLU A 258 19.59 -8.57 22.73
N LYS A 259 20.31 -7.48 23.05
CA LYS A 259 20.01 -6.15 22.52
C LYS A 259 20.16 -6.07 21.01
N ASP A 260 21.24 -6.63 20.47
CA ASP A 260 21.53 -6.62 19.03
C ASP A 260 20.52 -7.44 18.22
N TRP A 261 19.91 -8.47 18.84
CA TRP A 261 18.88 -9.27 18.19
C TRP A 261 17.56 -8.51 18.03
N SER A 262 17.14 -7.73 19.04
CA SER A 262 15.93 -6.91 18.93
C SER A 262 16.03 -5.88 17.80
N HIS A 263 17.21 -5.31 17.58
CA HIS A 263 17.48 -4.42 16.44
C HIS A 263 17.38 -5.17 15.11
N THR A 264 17.97 -6.37 15.03
CA THR A 264 17.88 -7.21 13.82
C THR A 264 16.44 -7.57 13.45
N VAL A 265 15.60 -7.89 14.45
CA VAL A 265 14.18 -8.19 14.23
C VAL A 265 13.44 -6.96 13.72
N ALA A 266 13.64 -5.79 14.33
CA ALA A 266 13.01 -4.55 13.90
C ALA A 266 13.40 -4.15 12.46
N ASP A 267 14.67 -4.35 12.11
CA ASP A 267 15.19 -4.10 10.76
C ASP A 267 14.55 -5.04 9.72
N LEU A 268 14.37 -6.31 10.06
CA LEU A 268 13.72 -7.28 9.17
C LEU A 268 12.22 -7.05 9.04
N GLU A 269 11.53 -6.61 10.10
CA GLU A 269 10.11 -6.21 10.05
C GLU A 269 9.92 -4.98 9.14
N LEU A 270 10.87 -4.03 9.18
CA LEU A 270 10.87 -2.88 8.30
C LEU A 270 10.99 -3.30 6.83
N VAL A 271 11.92 -4.20 6.51
CA VAL A 271 12.08 -4.75 5.15
C VAL A 271 10.86 -5.59 4.75
N GLU A 272 10.29 -6.35 5.68
CA GLU A 272 9.08 -7.13 5.45
C GLU A 272 7.93 -6.22 4.98
N GLY A 273 7.71 -5.11 5.68
CA GLY A 273 6.70 -4.11 5.35
C GLY A 273 7.01 -3.26 4.10
N ALA A 274 8.28 -3.13 3.71
CA ALA A 274 8.69 -2.37 2.52
C ALA A 274 8.58 -3.20 1.23
N THR A 275 8.80 -4.52 1.32
CA THR A 275 8.88 -5.44 0.18
C THR A 275 7.69 -5.36 -0.78
N PRO A 276 6.41 -5.42 -0.33
CA PRO A 276 5.27 -5.36 -1.25
C PRO A 276 5.20 -4.05 -2.04
N VAL A 277 5.55 -2.93 -1.41
CA VAL A 277 5.56 -1.60 -2.03
C VAL A 277 6.67 -1.52 -3.08
N ILE A 278 7.87 -2.02 -2.76
CA ILE A 278 9.02 -2.04 -3.67
C ILE A 278 8.73 -2.94 -4.88
N LEU A 279 8.15 -4.12 -4.67
CA LEU A 279 7.79 -5.03 -5.77
C LEU A 279 6.70 -4.45 -6.65
N GLN A 280 5.66 -3.84 -6.07
CA GLN A 280 4.63 -3.18 -6.86
C GLN A 280 5.21 -2.01 -7.67
N PHE A 281 6.08 -1.20 -7.06
CA PHE A 281 6.82 -0.16 -7.76
C PHE A 281 7.65 -0.74 -8.91
N ALA A 282 8.41 -1.81 -8.69
CA ALA A 282 9.25 -2.42 -9.72
C ALA A 282 8.41 -2.99 -10.87
N LYS A 283 7.28 -3.64 -10.58
CA LYS A 283 6.32 -4.10 -11.59
C LYS A 283 5.78 -2.95 -12.44
N ASP A 284 5.36 -1.88 -11.76
CA ASP A 284 4.82 -0.71 -12.43
C ASP A 284 5.92 -0.02 -13.25
N TRP A 285 7.15 0.09 -12.75
CA TRP A 285 8.24 0.83 -13.38
C TRP A 285 8.87 0.10 -14.58
N TYR A 286 9.12 -1.21 -14.46
CA TYR A 286 9.90 -1.99 -15.43
C TYR A 286 9.07 -2.85 -16.39
N GLU A 287 7.74 -2.87 -16.23
CA GLU A 287 6.79 -3.73 -16.95
C GLU A 287 6.99 -5.24 -16.68
N GLU A 288 5.88 -5.96 -16.50
CA GLU A 288 5.85 -7.33 -15.95
C GLU A 288 6.39 -8.36 -16.98
N ASN A 289 7.48 -9.05 -16.61
CA ASN A 289 7.94 -10.38 -17.09
C ASN A 289 9.21 -10.51 -17.95
N ASP A 290 10.04 -9.48 -18.20
CA ASP A 290 11.35 -9.69 -18.88
C ASP A 290 12.46 -8.67 -18.55
N SER A 291 12.22 -7.78 -17.59
CA SER A 291 13.25 -6.85 -17.13
C SER A 291 14.23 -7.55 -16.19
N LYS A 292 15.52 -7.52 -16.55
CA LYS A 292 16.61 -7.96 -15.66
C LYS A 292 16.62 -7.19 -14.33
N GLU A 293 16.15 -5.95 -14.36
CA GLU A 293 16.04 -5.05 -13.21
C GLU A 293 14.92 -5.50 -12.25
N TYR A 294 13.75 -5.85 -12.77
CA TYR A 294 12.67 -6.43 -11.96
C TYR A 294 13.11 -7.74 -11.31
N GLU A 295 13.73 -8.65 -12.07
CA GLU A 295 14.22 -9.93 -11.54
C GLU A 295 15.30 -9.74 -10.47
N ALA A 296 16.18 -8.74 -10.60
CA ALA A 296 17.17 -8.41 -9.57
C ALA A 296 16.49 -7.93 -8.27
N ILE A 297 15.47 -7.08 -8.36
CA ILE A 297 14.69 -6.61 -7.21
C ILE A 297 13.88 -7.77 -6.59
N LEU A 298 13.28 -8.62 -7.40
CA LEU A 298 12.55 -9.80 -6.94
C LEU A 298 13.47 -10.75 -6.16
N SER A 299 14.65 -11.05 -6.73
CA SER A 299 15.68 -11.89 -6.10
C SER A 299 16.06 -11.40 -4.70
N ILE A 300 16.37 -10.12 -4.56
CA ILE A 300 16.79 -9.56 -3.26
C ILE A 300 15.62 -9.52 -2.26
N CYS A 301 14.40 -9.24 -2.72
CA CYS A 301 13.19 -9.30 -1.90
C CYS A 301 12.89 -10.74 -1.41
N CYS A 302 13.01 -11.75 -2.27
CA CYS A 302 12.88 -13.16 -1.90
C CYS A 302 13.90 -13.55 -0.83
N ARG A 303 15.15 -13.10 -0.95
CA ARG A 303 16.18 -13.31 0.06
C ARG A 303 15.87 -12.65 1.40
N ALA A 304 15.48 -11.38 1.38
CA ALA A 304 15.10 -10.65 2.59
C ALA A 304 13.99 -11.38 3.36
N GLN A 305 12.98 -11.83 2.63
CA GLN A 305 11.79 -12.44 3.21
C GLN A 305 12.06 -13.84 3.71
N MET A 306 12.93 -14.58 2.99
CA MET A 306 13.45 -15.84 3.49
C MET A 306 14.26 -15.68 4.77
N GLN A 307 15.05 -14.60 4.89
CA GLN A 307 15.76 -14.29 6.13
C GLN A 307 14.78 -13.93 7.25
N THR A 308 13.76 -13.12 7.01
CA THR A 308 12.70 -12.81 7.98
C THR A 308 12.01 -14.07 8.47
N LEU A 309 11.60 -14.97 7.56
CA LEU A 309 10.99 -16.26 7.90
C LEU A 309 11.94 -17.14 8.73
N GLY A 310 13.20 -17.20 8.33
CA GLY A 310 14.21 -17.97 9.04
C GLY A 310 14.46 -17.43 10.45
N VAL A 311 14.58 -16.12 10.63
CA VAL A 311 14.71 -15.47 11.94
C VAL A 311 13.49 -15.74 12.82
N LYS A 312 12.28 -15.62 12.25
CA LYS A 312 11.01 -15.86 12.95
C LYS A 312 10.85 -17.29 13.46
N HIS A 313 11.26 -18.29 12.68
CA HIS A 313 10.99 -19.70 12.99
C HIS A 313 12.18 -20.48 13.53
N LEU A 314 13.40 -20.14 13.12
CA LEU A 314 14.65 -20.84 13.48
C LEU A 314 15.53 -20.03 14.45
N GLY A 315 15.32 -18.71 14.55
CA GLY A 315 16.20 -17.83 15.31
C GLY A 315 17.56 -17.66 14.63
N LYS A 316 18.64 -17.68 15.42
CA LYS A 316 20.02 -17.52 14.93
C LYS A 316 20.55 -18.85 14.36
N GLY A 317 21.12 -18.85 13.15
CA GLY A 317 21.82 -20.04 12.65
C GLY A 317 22.34 -19.99 11.21
N ASN A 318 23.31 -20.86 10.92
CA ASN A 318 23.96 -20.99 9.60
C ASN A 318 23.02 -21.45 8.48
N VAL A 319 21.84 -21.95 8.82
CA VAL A 319 20.83 -22.46 7.88
C VAL A 319 20.22 -21.32 7.06
N LEU A 320 20.22 -20.09 7.60
CA LEU A 320 19.74 -18.90 6.90
C LEU A 320 20.50 -18.67 5.59
N VAL A 321 21.82 -18.90 5.56
CA VAL A 321 22.65 -18.73 4.36
C VAL A 321 22.22 -19.70 3.25
N CYS A 322 21.99 -20.96 3.60
CA CYS A 322 21.46 -21.96 2.67
C CYS A 322 20.09 -21.56 2.13
N MET A 323 19.18 -21.12 3.01
CA MET A 323 17.83 -20.70 2.62
C MET A 323 17.88 -19.49 1.66
N MET A 324 18.73 -18.50 1.95
CA MET A 324 18.89 -17.34 1.07
C MET A 324 19.44 -17.72 -0.30
N SER A 325 20.45 -18.59 -0.38
CA SER A 325 20.98 -19.05 -1.68
C SER A 325 19.95 -19.79 -2.53
N LEU A 326 19.05 -20.55 -1.89
CA LEU A 326 17.97 -21.25 -2.59
C LEU A 326 16.87 -20.30 -3.06
N SER A 327 16.72 -19.12 -2.43
CA SER A 327 15.73 -18.10 -2.80
C SER A 327 16.18 -17.13 -3.87
N GLU A 328 17.48 -17.13 -4.24
CA GLU A 328 18.07 -16.15 -5.17
C GLU A 328 17.43 -16.15 -6.56
N ASN A 329 16.92 -17.29 -6.99
CA ASN A 329 16.39 -17.46 -8.34
C ASN A 329 14.85 -17.32 -8.40
N GLY A 330 14.20 -16.90 -7.32
CA GLY A 330 12.74 -16.96 -7.19
C GLY A 330 12.26 -18.35 -6.76
N TRP A 331 11.12 -18.39 -6.09
CA TRP A 331 10.52 -19.57 -5.49
C TRP A 331 9.64 -20.37 -6.44
N LEU A 332 9.07 -19.76 -7.48
CA LEU A 332 8.24 -20.42 -8.50
C LEU A 332 8.93 -20.52 -9.86
N LYS A 333 10.25 -20.31 -9.91
CA LYS A 333 11.02 -20.54 -11.14
C LYS A 333 11.13 -22.03 -11.48
N ASP A 334 11.24 -22.87 -10.46
CA ASP A 334 11.24 -24.32 -10.60
C ASP A 334 10.46 -25.00 -9.47
N LYS A 335 9.96 -26.20 -9.74
CA LYS A 335 9.15 -26.98 -8.79
C LYS A 335 9.93 -27.48 -7.56
N THR A 336 11.26 -27.54 -7.64
CA THR A 336 12.13 -28.11 -6.61
C THR A 336 12.57 -27.08 -5.56
N THR A 337 12.58 -25.79 -5.88
CA THR A 337 13.09 -24.73 -4.98
C THR A 337 12.40 -24.75 -3.62
N ILE A 338 11.07 -24.81 -3.57
CA ILE A 338 10.32 -24.88 -2.29
C ILE A 338 10.62 -26.19 -1.54
N ALA A 339 10.71 -27.32 -2.25
CA ALA A 339 11.05 -28.60 -1.62
C ALA A 339 12.47 -28.60 -1.03
N ASP A 340 13.43 -28.01 -1.73
CA ASP A 340 14.82 -27.87 -1.32
C ASP A 340 14.97 -26.92 -0.13
N LEU A 341 14.17 -25.84 -0.09
CA LEU A 341 14.06 -24.94 1.05
C LEU A 341 13.53 -25.69 2.28
N LEU A 342 12.41 -26.41 2.16
CA LEU A 342 11.84 -27.18 3.26
C LEU A 342 12.82 -28.23 3.79
N ARG A 343 13.52 -28.92 2.88
CA ARG A 343 14.58 -29.87 3.25
C ARG A 343 15.71 -29.19 4.00
N CYS A 344 16.21 -28.04 3.53
CA CYS A 344 17.24 -27.28 4.23
C CYS A 344 16.78 -26.86 5.65
N VAL A 345 15.54 -26.38 5.79
CA VAL A 345 14.96 -25.94 7.08
C VAL A 345 14.75 -27.12 8.04
N PHE A 346 14.21 -28.24 7.55
CA PHE A 346 13.82 -29.36 8.39
C PHE A 346 15.01 -30.24 8.79
N GLU A 347 15.94 -30.49 7.88
CA GLU A 347 17.10 -31.34 8.14
C GLU A 347 18.25 -30.55 8.77
N LYS A 348 18.66 -29.43 8.14
CA LYS A 348 19.79 -28.63 8.62
C LYS A 348 19.37 -27.67 9.73
N GLY A 349 18.21 -27.04 9.59
CA GLY A 349 17.62 -26.14 10.61
C GLY A 349 17.06 -26.84 11.84
N LYS A 350 16.87 -28.17 11.77
CA LYS A 350 16.31 -28.98 12.86
C LYS A 350 14.99 -28.41 13.40
N LEU A 351 14.15 -27.84 12.52
CA LEU A 351 12.85 -27.30 12.93
C LEU A 351 11.99 -28.41 13.53
N ALA A 352 11.51 -28.18 14.76
CA ALA A 352 10.67 -29.10 15.50
C ALA A 352 9.37 -29.43 14.74
N LEU A 353 8.92 -30.69 14.83
CA LEU A 353 7.81 -31.22 14.03
C LEU A 353 6.51 -30.41 14.20
N ASP A 354 6.22 -29.97 15.42
CA ASP A 354 5.06 -29.16 15.79
C ASP A 354 5.09 -27.74 15.18
N LYS A 355 6.27 -27.23 14.84
CA LYS A 355 6.46 -25.92 14.20
C LYS A 355 6.43 -25.97 12.67
N ARG A 356 6.65 -27.14 12.06
CA ARG A 356 6.70 -27.29 10.59
C ARG A 356 5.43 -26.82 9.87
N PRO A 357 4.20 -27.11 10.35
CA PRO A 357 2.99 -26.60 9.72
C PRO A 357 2.92 -25.07 9.70
N HIS A 358 3.39 -24.41 10.77
CA HIS A 358 3.42 -22.94 10.84
C HIS A 358 4.43 -22.34 9.86
N PHE A 359 5.62 -22.93 9.76
CA PHE A 359 6.62 -22.51 8.80
C PHE A 359 6.13 -22.67 7.35
N ILE A 360 5.54 -23.83 7.01
CA ILE A 360 5.00 -24.08 5.66
C ILE A 360 3.93 -23.06 5.31
N ARG A 361 2.99 -22.78 6.22
CA ARG A 361 1.94 -21.79 6.00
C ARG A 361 2.50 -20.40 5.73
N ASP A 362 3.45 -19.95 6.56
CA ASP A 362 4.06 -18.63 6.42
C ASP A 362 4.88 -18.55 5.13
N LEU A 363 5.62 -19.61 4.78
CA LEU A 363 6.34 -19.71 3.51
C LEU A 363 5.40 -19.58 2.31
N LEU A 364 4.34 -20.39 2.23
CA LEU A 364 3.40 -20.36 1.11
C LEU A 364 2.68 -19.00 0.98
N THR A 365 2.30 -18.41 2.13
CA THR A 365 1.70 -17.06 2.17
C THR A 365 2.67 -16.02 1.61
N THR A 366 3.94 -16.10 2.00
CA THR A 366 4.99 -15.19 1.55
C THR A 366 5.27 -15.37 0.06
N VAL A 367 5.34 -16.62 -0.42
CA VAL A 367 5.51 -16.96 -1.84
C VAL A 367 4.44 -16.32 -2.70
N LYS A 368 3.17 -16.50 -2.30
CA LYS A 368 2.04 -15.90 -3.00
C LYS A 368 2.09 -14.37 -3.01
N SER A 369 2.53 -13.76 -1.92
CA SER A 369 2.60 -12.29 -1.80
C SER A 369 3.72 -11.67 -2.63
N ILE A 370 4.85 -12.36 -2.78
CA ILE A 370 6.06 -11.81 -3.43
C ILE A 370 6.10 -12.12 -4.91
N GLU A 371 5.89 -13.39 -5.26
CA GLU A 371 6.00 -13.84 -6.66
C GLU A 371 4.78 -13.41 -7.48
N GLY A 372 3.66 -13.21 -6.79
CA GLY A 372 2.35 -13.06 -7.40
C GLY A 372 1.87 -14.35 -8.06
N LEU A 373 0.57 -14.44 -8.29
CA LEU A 373 -0.07 -15.52 -9.06
C LEU A 373 -0.82 -14.90 -10.25
N ASP A 374 -0.20 -13.89 -10.85
CA ASP A 374 -0.70 -13.05 -11.93
C ASP A 374 -0.71 -13.75 -13.29
N THR A 375 0.22 -14.69 -13.52
CA THR A 375 0.30 -15.46 -14.76
C THR A 375 -0.17 -16.90 -14.59
N SER A 376 -0.74 -17.47 -15.65
CA SER A 376 -1.15 -18.89 -15.67
C SER A 376 0.03 -19.82 -15.40
N GLN A 377 1.25 -19.48 -15.84
CA GLN A 377 2.45 -20.27 -15.59
C GLN A 377 2.82 -20.30 -14.11
N LYS A 378 2.80 -19.15 -13.41
CA LYS A 378 3.05 -19.10 -11.97
C LYS A 378 1.96 -19.83 -11.18
N GLN A 379 0.69 -19.70 -11.59
CA GLN A 379 -0.43 -20.45 -11.00
C GLN A 379 -0.25 -21.96 -11.15
N GLU A 380 0.13 -22.44 -12.34
CA GLU A 380 0.38 -23.86 -12.60
C GLU A 380 1.59 -24.36 -11.79
N MET A 381 2.67 -23.59 -11.73
CA MET A 381 3.86 -23.96 -10.95
C MET A 381 3.55 -24.04 -9.46
N TYR A 382 2.86 -23.03 -8.92
CA TYR A 382 2.46 -23.01 -7.52
C TYR A 382 1.49 -24.16 -7.19
N ARG A 383 0.51 -24.43 -8.06
CA ARG A 383 -0.38 -25.59 -7.93
C ARG A 383 0.39 -26.92 -7.92
N SER A 384 1.39 -27.06 -8.78
CA SER A 384 2.25 -28.24 -8.82
C SER A 384 2.98 -28.44 -7.50
N VAL A 385 3.57 -27.37 -6.95
CA VAL A 385 4.22 -27.37 -5.62
C VAL A 385 3.23 -27.78 -4.53
N LEU A 386 2.04 -27.18 -4.47
CA LEU A 386 1.02 -27.52 -3.48
C LEU A 386 0.63 -29.01 -3.56
N THR A 387 0.47 -29.53 -4.77
CA THR A 387 0.11 -30.94 -4.99
C THR A 387 1.23 -31.88 -4.53
N GLU A 388 2.48 -31.54 -4.80
CA GLU A 388 3.64 -32.31 -4.33
C GLU A 388 3.76 -32.29 -2.81
N LEU A 389 3.59 -31.13 -2.17
CA LEU A 389 3.59 -31.00 -0.71
C LEU A 389 2.46 -31.79 -0.07
N PHE A 390 1.28 -31.82 -0.69
CA PHE A 390 0.15 -32.62 -0.22
C PHE A 390 0.49 -34.12 -0.23
N GLN A 391 1.03 -34.61 -1.36
CA GLN A 391 1.40 -36.02 -1.51
C GLN A 391 2.54 -36.44 -0.58
N LYS A 392 3.49 -35.54 -0.32
CA LYS A 392 4.67 -35.79 0.53
C LYS A 392 4.50 -35.31 1.97
N ALA A 393 3.29 -34.94 2.41
CA ALA A 393 3.07 -34.37 3.73
C ALA A 393 3.58 -35.27 4.87
N GLN A 394 3.54 -36.60 4.69
CA GLN A 394 4.06 -37.55 5.67
C GLN A 394 5.58 -37.48 5.84
N ASP A 395 6.32 -37.19 4.76
CA ASP A 395 7.78 -37.05 4.77
C ASP A 395 8.20 -35.74 5.43
N LEU A 396 7.35 -34.71 5.33
CA LEU A 396 7.57 -33.42 5.99
C LEU A 396 7.44 -33.51 7.50
N VAL A 397 6.67 -34.47 8.03
CA VAL A 397 6.47 -34.68 9.47
C VAL A 397 6.39 -36.17 9.85
N PRO A 398 7.52 -36.91 9.82
CA PRO A 398 7.52 -38.36 10.03
C PRO A 398 6.94 -38.74 11.40
N GLY A 399 5.92 -39.61 11.40
CA GLY A 399 5.29 -40.13 12.62
C GLY A 399 4.36 -39.16 13.37
N ALA A 400 4.16 -37.93 12.87
CA ALA A 400 3.36 -36.90 13.53
C ALA A 400 2.03 -36.65 12.79
N ARG A 401 1.02 -37.49 13.08
CA ARG A 401 -0.27 -37.50 12.34
C ARG A 401 -0.99 -36.15 12.40
N LYS A 402 -1.03 -35.51 13.57
CA LYS A 402 -1.75 -34.23 13.77
C LYS A 402 -1.14 -33.11 12.92
N GLU A 403 0.19 -33.05 12.88
CA GLU A 403 0.94 -32.05 12.12
C GLU A 403 0.79 -32.31 10.61
N LYS A 404 0.76 -33.59 10.19
CA LYS A 404 0.47 -33.99 8.81
C LYS A 404 -0.91 -33.50 8.40
N ASP A 405 -1.93 -33.83 9.19
CA ASP A 405 -3.31 -33.43 8.92
C ASP A 405 -3.44 -31.90 8.86
N THR A 406 -2.68 -31.18 9.70
CA THR A 406 -2.65 -29.71 9.69
C THR A 406 -2.08 -29.16 8.37
N ILE A 407 -0.97 -29.72 7.87
CA ILE A 407 -0.38 -29.35 6.57
C ILE A 407 -1.35 -29.68 5.44
N CYS A 408 -1.91 -30.89 5.42
CA CYS A 408 -2.87 -31.34 4.41
C CYS A 408 -4.12 -30.44 4.39
N LEU A 409 -4.66 -30.06 5.54
CA LEU A 409 -5.82 -29.16 5.63
C LEU A 409 -5.51 -27.77 5.06
N GLN A 410 -4.36 -27.19 5.38
CA GLN A 410 -3.96 -25.88 4.86
C GLN A 410 -3.81 -25.89 3.33
N ILE A 411 -3.18 -26.94 2.79
CA ILE A 411 -3.01 -27.10 1.35
C ILE A 411 -4.36 -27.35 0.65
N LEU A 412 -5.22 -28.20 1.22
CA LEU A 412 -6.55 -28.45 0.68
C LEU A 412 -7.43 -27.20 0.70
N GLU A 413 -7.37 -26.41 1.78
CA GLU A 413 -8.04 -25.11 1.85
C GLU A 413 -7.61 -24.22 0.68
N GLU A 414 -6.33 -24.20 0.33
CA GLU A 414 -5.82 -23.41 -0.80
C GLU A 414 -6.20 -23.98 -2.18
N LEU A 415 -6.10 -25.30 -2.37
CA LEU A 415 -6.49 -25.97 -3.62
C LEU A 415 -7.99 -25.82 -3.90
N VAL A 416 -8.84 -25.95 -2.88
CA VAL A 416 -10.30 -25.77 -2.98
C VAL A 416 -10.63 -24.31 -3.26
N GLN A 417 -9.99 -23.36 -2.56
CA GLN A 417 -10.22 -21.92 -2.77
C GLN A 417 -9.94 -21.48 -4.21
N ASN A 418 -8.93 -22.06 -4.87
CA ASN A 418 -8.56 -21.72 -6.24
C ASN A 418 -9.20 -22.65 -7.31
N GLN A 419 -10.09 -23.57 -6.92
CA GLN A 419 -10.69 -24.57 -7.82
C GLN A 419 -9.64 -25.45 -8.54
N TRP A 420 -8.50 -25.67 -7.91
CA TRP A 420 -7.40 -26.47 -8.46
C TRP A 420 -7.44 -27.94 -8.04
N ASN A 421 -8.38 -28.29 -7.18
CA ASN A 421 -8.53 -29.65 -6.72
C ASN A 421 -9.04 -30.55 -7.87
N THR A 422 -8.12 -31.28 -8.50
CA THR A 422 -8.42 -32.28 -9.53
C THR A 422 -8.25 -33.71 -9.04
N GLN A 423 -7.90 -33.89 -7.77
CA GLN A 423 -7.61 -35.20 -7.22
C GLN A 423 -8.93 -35.92 -6.91
N LYS A 424 -9.06 -37.15 -7.41
CA LYS A 424 -10.17 -38.03 -7.05
C LYS A 424 -9.84 -38.69 -5.72
N PHE A 425 -10.52 -38.27 -4.66
CA PHE A 425 -10.42 -38.90 -3.34
C PHE A 425 -11.34 -40.13 -3.31
N THR A 426 -10.83 -41.25 -2.81
CA THR A 426 -11.68 -42.39 -2.48
C THR A 426 -12.49 -42.05 -1.23
N LEU A 427 -13.78 -42.42 -1.21
CA LEU A 427 -14.75 -42.09 -0.15
C LEU A 427 -14.32 -42.47 1.27
N GLU A 428 -13.41 -43.44 1.41
CA GLU A 428 -12.96 -43.99 2.69
C GLU A 428 -11.51 -43.59 3.04
N SER A 429 -10.88 -42.70 2.26
CA SER A 429 -9.51 -42.25 2.55
C SER A 429 -9.47 -41.22 3.68
N ASP A 430 -8.40 -41.24 4.48
CA ASP A 430 -8.11 -40.18 5.46
C ASP A 430 -8.14 -38.78 4.81
N ASP A 431 -7.66 -38.67 3.58
CA ASP A 431 -7.66 -37.42 2.80
C ASP A 431 -9.08 -36.94 2.45
N SER A 432 -10.02 -37.87 2.18
CA SER A 432 -11.43 -37.51 1.95
C SER A 432 -12.11 -36.96 3.20
N VAL A 433 -11.71 -37.43 4.39
CA VAL A 433 -12.18 -36.88 5.68
C VAL A 433 -11.65 -35.46 5.87
N LEU A 434 -10.38 -35.21 5.52
CA LEU A 434 -9.82 -33.86 5.59
C LEU A 434 -10.48 -32.91 4.59
N LEU A 435 -10.74 -33.36 3.36
CA LEU A 435 -11.49 -32.59 2.38
C LEU A 435 -12.90 -32.27 2.87
N ASN A 436 -13.61 -33.26 3.42
CA ASN A 436 -14.93 -33.05 4.02
C ASN A 436 -14.88 -32.02 5.15
N ARG A 437 -13.87 -32.03 6.02
CA ARG A 437 -13.69 -31.01 7.07
C ARG A 437 -13.48 -29.61 6.49
N VAL A 438 -12.72 -29.48 5.40
CA VAL A 438 -12.56 -28.18 4.71
C VAL A 438 -13.90 -27.71 4.16
N LEU A 439 -14.64 -28.59 3.47
CA LEU A 439 -15.97 -28.29 2.95
C LEU A 439 -16.97 -27.97 4.06
N GLU A 440 -16.95 -28.68 5.18
CA GLU A 440 -17.78 -28.41 6.36
C GLU A 440 -17.48 -27.06 6.99
N LYS A 441 -16.20 -26.65 7.06
CA LYS A 441 -15.85 -25.29 7.51
C LYS A 441 -16.41 -24.23 6.56
N PHE A 442 -16.32 -24.47 5.25
CA PHE A 442 -16.94 -23.59 4.27
C PHE A 442 -18.48 -23.55 4.45
N ASP A 443 -19.14 -24.71 4.54
CA ASP A 443 -20.57 -24.84 4.81
C ASP A 443 -20.97 -24.13 6.11
N ALA A 444 -20.17 -24.24 7.18
CA ALA A 444 -20.44 -23.62 8.47
C ALA A 444 -20.31 -22.09 8.41
N ILE A 445 -19.29 -21.57 7.72
CA ILE A 445 -19.13 -20.11 7.48
C ILE A 445 -20.32 -19.60 6.66
N VAL A 446 -20.69 -20.34 5.61
CA VAL A 446 -21.81 -20.01 4.74
C VAL A 446 -23.15 -20.11 5.49
N ALA A 447 -23.32 -21.07 6.39
CA ALA A 447 -24.51 -21.22 7.23
C ALA A 447 -24.61 -20.13 8.30
N GLN A 448 -23.50 -19.74 8.94
CA GLN A 448 -23.46 -18.62 9.88
C GLN A 448 -23.78 -17.30 9.17
N ALA A 449 -23.18 -17.08 7.99
CA ALA A 449 -23.51 -15.97 7.12
C ALA A 449 -24.99 -15.99 6.74
N ALA A 450 -25.54 -17.13 6.31
CA ALA A 450 -26.94 -17.25 5.95
C ALA A 450 -27.89 -17.00 7.13
N LYS A 451 -27.53 -17.44 8.34
CA LYS A 451 -28.29 -17.15 9.57
C LYS A 451 -28.32 -15.65 9.85
N LEU A 452 -27.19 -14.96 9.69
CA LEU A 452 -27.10 -13.49 9.80
C LEU A 452 -27.94 -12.81 8.70
N LEU A 453 -27.88 -13.30 7.46
CA LEU A 453 -28.64 -12.76 6.34
C LEU A 453 -30.16 -13.00 6.46
N GLY A 454 -30.57 -14.07 7.15
CA GLY A 454 -31.96 -14.43 7.40
C GLY A 454 -32.58 -13.71 8.61
N TYR A 455 -31.77 -13.35 9.61
CA TYR A 455 -32.24 -12.66 10.82
C TYR A 455 -32.95 -11.33 10.52
N PHE A 456 -32.52 -10.61 9.49
CA PHE A 456 -33.09 -9.33 9.09
C PHE A 456 -34.32 -9.45 8.18
N GLY A 457 -34.77 -10.66 7.85
CA GLY A 457 -35.90 -10.90 6.95
C GLY A 457 -37.27 -10.57 7.52
N GLN A 458 -37.41 -10.40 8.84
CA GLN A 458 -38.71 -10.17 9.48
C GLN A 458 -39.12 -8.69 9.59
N THR A 459 -38.18 -7.75 9.43
CA THR A 459 -38.43 -6.32 9.78
C THR A 459 -38.49 -5.37 8.58
N ASN A 460 -37.74 -5.62 7.48
CA ASN A 460 -37.79 -4.79 6.28
C ASN A 460 -37.23 -5.50 5.02
N LYS A 461 -38.07 -5.74 4.01
CA LYS A 461 -37.70 -6.46 2.77
C LYS A 461 -36.62 -5.74 1.94
N SER A 462 -36.65 -4.41 1.88
CA SER A 462 -35.64 -3.62 1.16
C SER A 462 -34.28 -3.71 1.85
N TYR A 463 -34.28 -3.70 3.19
CA TYR A 463 -33.08 -3.88 3.99
C TYR A 463 -32.47 -5.29 3.84
N GLN A 464 -33.31 -6.33 3.91
CA GLN A 464 -32.91 -7.71 3.68
C GLN A 464 -32.23 -7.88 2.31
N TYR A 465 -32.87 -7.39 1.24
CA TYR A 465 -32.30 -7.45 -0.11
C TYR A 465 -30.96 -6.68 -0.21
N SER A 466 -30.87 -5.52 0.45
CA SER A 466 -29.66 -4.69 0.47
C SER A 466 -28.48 -5.37 1.16
N LEU A 467 -28.76 -6.06 2.27
CA LEU A 467 -27.78 -6.84 3.00
C LEU A 467 -27.28 -8.04 2.20
N HIS A 468 -28.18 -8.70 1.44
CA HIS A 468 -27.83 -9.82 0.56
C HIS A 468 -26.91 -9.37 -0.57
N ILE A 469 -27.21 -8.26 -1.20
CA ILE A 469 -26.37 -7.63 -2.22
C ILE A 469 -25.02 -7.19 -1.64
N TRP A 470 -25.00 -6.61 -0.45
CA TRP A 470 -23.74 -6.26 0.23
C TRP A 470 -22.89 -7.51 0.49
N PHE A 471 -23.50 -8.58 1.00
CA PHE A 471 -22.83 -9.85 1.24
C PHE A 471 -22.22 -10.44 -0.05
N LEU A 472 -22.99 -10.43 -1.14
CA LEU A 472 -22.52 -10.81 -2.48
C LEU A 472 -21.32 -10.00 -2.93
N LYS A 473 -21.36 -8.68 -2.69
CA LYS A 473 -20.25 -7.78 -3.00
C LYS A 473 -19.02 -8.10 -2.16
N GLN A 474 -19.16 -8.41 -0.87
CA GLN A 474 -18.03 -8.80 -0.02
C GLN A 474 -17.39 -10.11 -0.50
N PHE A 475 -18.20 -11.11 -0.88
CA PHE A 475 -17.70 -12.37 -1.46
C PHE A 475 -17.03 -12.14 -2.82
N TYR A 476 -17.62 -11.31 -3.67
CA TYR A 476 -17.03 -10.92 -4.95
C TYR A 476 -15.68 -10.22 -4.77
N VAL A 477 -15.57 -9.28 -3.83
CA VAL A 477 -14.33 -8.56 -3.55
C VAL A 477 -13.28 -9.49 -2.92
N ALA A 478 -13.69 -10.38 -2.01
CA ALA A 478 -12.76 -11.25 -1.30
C ALA A 478 -12.28 -12.44 -2.14
N LYS A 479 -13.12 -12.97 -3.05
CA LYS A 479 -12.88 -14.25 -3.74
C LYS A 479 -13.16 -14.22 -5.25
N GLY A 480 -13.60 -13.10 -5.81
CA GLY A 480 -13.90 -12.94 -7.24
C GLY A 480 -15.29 -13.45 -7.66
N MET A 481 -15.74 -13.06 -8.85
CA MET A 481 -17.08 -13.41 -9.36
C MET A 481 -17.23 -14.91 -9.65
N SER A 482 -16.18 -15.54 -10.17
CA SER A 482 -16.21 -16.96 -10.52
C SER A 482 -16.47 -17.80 -9.28
N PHE A 483 -15.74 -17.55 -8.18
CA PHE A 483 -15.96 -18.23 -6.90
C PHE A 483 -17.34 -17.92 -6.33
N THR A 484 -17.75 -16.64 -6.32
CA THR A 484 -19.04 -16.22 -5.77
C THR A 484 -20.19 -16.92 -6.49
N ARG A 485 -20.14 -17.01 -7.82
CA ARG A 485 -21.14 -17.73 -8.61
C ARG A 485 -21.10 -19.24 -8.36
N SER A 486 -19.93 -19.86 -8.35
CA SER A 486 -19.81 -21.30 -8.08
C SER A 486 -20.42 -21.65 -6.72
N LEU A 487 -20.07 -20.89 -5.68
CA LEU A 487 -20.62 -21.06 -4.33
C LEU A 487 -22.15 -20.94 -4.30
N ILE A 488 -22.71 -19.92 -4.95
CA ILE A 488 -24.17 -19.70 -4.99
C ILE A 488 -24.84 -20.57 -6.05
N SER A 489 -24.12 -21.45 -6.75
CA SER A 489 -24.73 -22.39 -7.70
C SER A 489 -24.66 -23.84 -7.21
N GLU A 490 -23.99 -24.09 -6.08
CA GLU A 490 -23.84 -25.42 -5.48
C GLU A 490 -25.18 -25.96 -4.94
N GLU A 491 -25.69 -27.01 -5.56
CA GLU A 491 -27.03 -27.57 -5.31
C GLU A 491 -27.24 -28.00 -3.84
N HIS A 492 -26.18 -28.47 -3.17
CA HIS A 492 -26.24 -28.88 -1.77
C HIS A 492 -26.46 -27.70 -0.79
N LEU A 493 -25.97 -26.50 -1.11
CA LEU A 493 -26.18 -25.31 -0.30
C LEU A 493 -27.64 -24.83 -0.36
N TYR A 494 -28.31 -25.01 -1.50
CA TYR A 494 -29.73 -24.68 -1.67
C TYR A 494 -30.64 -25.55 -0.80
N GLN A 495 -30.29 -26.82 -0.65
CA GLN A 495 -31.05 -27.76 0.16
C GLN A 495 -30.88 -27.48 1.66
N LYS A 496 -29.68 -27.06 2.08
CA LYS A 496 -29.37 -26.78 3.50
C LYS A 496 -29.74 -25.36 3.94
N ILE A 497 -29.74 -24.39 3.02
CA ILE A 497 -29.83 -22.97 3.34
C ILE A 497 -30.95 -22.31 2.53
N PRO A 498 -32.16 -22.16 3.12
CA PRO A 498 -33.34 -21.66 2.41
C PRO A 498 -33.18 -20.28 1.76
N ILE A 499 -32.32 -19.42 2.30
CA ILE A 499 -32.13 -18.05 1.81
C ILE A 499 -31.53 -17.98 0.40
N PHE A 500 -30.80 -19.01 -0.02
CA PHE A 500 -30.26 -19.10 -1.37
C PHE A 500 -31.26 -19.71 -2.35
N ALA A 501 -32.18 -20.54 -1.86
CA ALA A 501 -33.12 -21.28 -2.68
C ALA A 501 -34.46 -20.61 -2.92
N ASP A 502 -34.95 -19.84 -1.93
CA ASP A 502 -36.27 -19.26 -1.99
C ASP A 502 -36.23 -17.86 -2.63
N PRO A 503 -36.84 -17.66 -3.82
CA PRO A 503 -36.94 -16.34 -4.46
C PRO A 503 -37.67 -15.31 -3.59
N LEU A 504 -38.53 -15.77 -2.67
CA LEU A 504 -39.26 -14.93 -1.72
C LEU A 504 -38.38 -14.48 -0.55
N LEU A 505 -37.34 -15.25 -0.20
CA LEU A 505 -36.37 -14.90 0.83
C LEU A 505 -35.22 -14.06 0.28
N SER A 506 -34.82 -14.26 -0.98
CA SER A 506 -33.84 -13.41 -1.65
C SER A 506 -33.89 -13.50 -3.17
N SER A 507 -34.40 -12.45 -3.82
CA SER A 507 -34.28 -12.32 -5.28
C SER A 507 -32.85 -12.00 -5.74
N ALA A 508 -31.94 -11.57 -4.84
CA ALA A 508 -30.55 -11.23 -5.17
C ALA A 508 -29.73 -12.49 -5.48
N PHE A 509 -29.84 -13.51 -4.62
CA PHE A 509 -29.17 -14.80 -4.82
C PHE A 509 -29.82 -15.59 -5.97
N TYR A 510 -31.16 -15.56 -6.08
CA TYR A 510 -31.88 -16.23 -7.16
C TYR A 510 -31.47 -15.73 -8.56
N ASN A 511 -31.28 -14.42 -8.73
CA ASN A 511 -30.86 -13.85 -10.02
C ASN A 511 -29.41 -14.18 -10.41
N LEU A 512 -28.58 -14.64 -9.46
CA LEU A 512 -27.21 -15.10 -9.75
C LEU A 512 -27.15 -16.56 -10.22
N LYS A 513 -28.21 -17.33 -10.00
CA LYS A 513 -28.34 -18.74 -10.41
C LYS A 513 -28.48 -18.91 -11.93
N TYR A 514 -29.06 -17.94 -12.61
CA TYR A 514 -29.31 -17.99 -14.06
C TYR A 514 -28.53 -16.89 -14.78
N PRO A 515 -27.86 -17.19 -15.90
CA PRO A 515 -27.03 -16.23 -16.60
C PRO A 515 -27.91 -15.12 -17.20
N GLN A 516 -27.88 -13.92 -16.61
CA GLN A 516 -28.25 -12.71 -17.34
C GLN A 516 -27.00 -12.11 -17.99
N GLN A 517 -27.07 -11.90 -19.31
CA GLN A 517 -25.94 -11.54 -20.16
C GLN A 517 -25.32 -10.17 -19.87
N ASN A 518 -25.91 -9.33 -19.01
CA ASN A 518 -25.42 -7.97 -18.75
C ASN A 518 -25.62 -7.57 -17.28
N PHE A 519 -24.68 -7.92 -16.40
CA PHE A 519 -24.44 -7.08 -15.23
C PHE A 519 -23.50 -5.96 -15.67
N SER A 520 -24.07 -4.84 -16.13
CA SER A 520 -23.32 -3.59 -16.09
C SER A 520 -23.01 -3.29 -14.62
N SER A 521 -21.90 -2.58 -14.37
CA SER A 521 -21.37 -2.20 -13.05
C SER A 521 -22.27 -1.26 -12.22
N ILE A 522 -23.58 -1.32 -12.43
CA ILE A 522 -24.57 -0.48 -11.77
C ILE A 522 -24.63 -0.90 -10.32
N ASP A 523 -24.23 0.04 -9.46
CA ASP A 523 -24.46 -0.02 -8.03
C ASP A 523 -25.95 -0.32 -7.77
N PRO A 524 -26.27 -1.53 -7.30
CA PRO A 524 -27.65 -2.03 -7.21
C PRO A 524 -28.51 -1.21 -6.24
N PHE A 525 -27.89 -0.45 -5.35
CA PHE A 525 -28.59 0.42 -4.42
C PHE A 525 -29.17 1.68 -5.09
N ILE A 526 -28.63 2.11 -6.24
CA ILE A 526 -29.13 3.27 -7.02
C ILE A 526 -30.55 3.00 -7.52
N GLY A 527 -30.83 1.79 -8.00
CA GLY A 527 -32.16 1.44 -8.52
C GLY A 527 -33.27 1.40 -7.45
N ILE A 528 -32.90 1.17 -6.18
CA ILE A 528 -33.85 0.91 -5.08
C ILE A 528 -34.13 2.18 -4.28
N TYR A 529 -33.07 2.91 -3.91
CA TYR A 529 -33.16 4.06 -3.01
C TYR A 529 -32.94 5.40 -3.73
N GLN A 530 -32.59 5.34 -5.01
CA GLN A 530 -32.49 6.46 -5.93
C GLN A 530 -31.70 7.65 -5.31
N ALA A 531 -32.26 8.85 -5.38
CA ALA A 531 -31.60 10.09 -4.96
C ALA A 531 -31.14 10.07 -3.51
N LYS A 532 -31.83 9.37 -2.60
CA LYS A 532 -31.47 9.33 -1.17
C LYS A 532 -30.18 8.56 -0.94
N TYR A 533 -30.04 7.40 -1.56
CA TYR A 533 -28.80 6.61 -1.50
C TYR A 533 -27.64 7.35 -2.14
N THR A 534 -27.83 7.94 -3.32
CA THR A 534 -26.77 8.68 -4.01
C THR A 534 -26.30 9.88 -3.16
N ASN A 535 -27.24 10.61 -2.54
CA ASN A 535 -26.93 11.73 -1.67
C ASN A 535 -26.15 11.28 -0.42
N PHE A 536 -26.61 10.24 0.28
CA PHE A 536 -25.88 9.71 1.43
C PHE A 536 -24.50 9.17 1.05
N SER A 537 -24.39 8.41 -0.04
CA SER A 537 -23.11 7.86 -0.52
C SER A 537 -22.11 8.96 -0.86
N GLN A 538 -22.57 10.02 -1.52
CA GLN A 538 -21.73 11.19 -1.84
C GLN A 538 -21.29 11.94 -0.58
N LYS A 539 -22.20 12.21 0.36
CA LYS A 539 -21.88 12.88 1.63
C LYS A 539 -20.92 12.06 2.49
N ILE A 540 -21.09 10.74 2.54
CA ILE A 540 -20.17 9.84 3.25
C ILE A 540 -18.78 9.88 2.60
N ARG A 541 -18.70 9.78 1.27
CA ARG A 541 -17.41 9.90 0.57
C ARG A 541 -16.73 11.25 0.84
N GLN A 542 -17.49 12.35 0.82
CA GLN A 542 -17.00 13.68 1.14
C GLN A 542 -16.50 13.76 2.60
N GLY A 543 -17.22 13.20 3.55
CA GLY A 543 -16.81 13.14 4.96
C GLY A 543 -15.55 12.31 5.20
N ILE A 544 -15.40 11.17 4.49
CA ILE A 544 -14.19 10.35 4.52
C ILE A 544 -12.98 11.14 3.97
N GLN A 545 -13.18 11.90 2.88
CA GLN A 545 -12.13 12.71 2.27
C GLN A 545 -11.74 13.92 3.12
N SER A 546 -12.69 14.53 3.83
CA SER A 546 -12.46 15.73 4.64
C SER A 546 -12.05 15.45 6.09
N GLY A 547 -12.21 14.21 6.57
CA GLY A 547 -11.93 13.84 7.96
C GLY A 547 -13.01 14.28 8.98
N SER A 548 -14.15 14.80 8.52
CA SER A 548 -15.29 15.20 9.38
C SER A 548 -16.56 14.44 8.98
N VAL A 549 -17.04 13.58 9.89
CA VAL A 549 -18.19 12.69 9.68
C VAL A 549 -19.52 13.33 10.13
N ASP A 550 -19.46 14.46 10.84
CA ASP A 550 -20.61 15.02 11.58
C ASP A 550 -21.73 15.59 10.68
N ASN A 551 -21.51 15.69 9.36
CA ASN A 551 -22.39 16.42 8.44
C ASN A 551 -23.06 15.55 7.36
N ILE A 552 -23.34 14.27 7.65
CA ILE A 552 -24.05 13.37 6.71
C ILE A 552 -25.52 13.81 6.53
N GLY A 553 -26.03 14.69 7.39
CA GLY A 553 -27.37 15.30 7.27
C GLY A 553 -28.51 14.33 7.57
N TYR A 554 -28.23 13.26 8.31
CA TYR A 554 -29.24 12.36 8.85
C TYR A 554 -29.85 12.97 10.11
N MET A 555 -31.15 13.25 10.07
CA MET A 555 -31.89 13.89 11.18
C MET A 555 -32.66 12.88 12.05
N GLY A 556 -32.33 11.59 11.97
CA GLY A 556 -33.01 10.53 12.73
C GLY A 556 -34.33 10.04 12.13
N ASP A 557 -34.65 10.38 10.87
CA ASP A 557 -35.86 9.85 10.21
C ASP A 557 -35.67 8.36 9.88
N LYS A 558 -36.53 7.51 10.47
CA LYS A 558 -36.57 6.05 10.23
C LYS A 558 -36.65 5.68 8.74
N LYS A 559 -37.25 6.52 7.89
CA LYS A 559 -37.35 6.30 6.43
C LYS A 559 -36.02 6.51 5.70
N ASP A 560 -35.11 7.29 6.28
CA ASP A 560 -33.81 7.62 5.71
C ASP A 560 -32.69 6.72 6.22
N PHE A 561 -32.94 6.00 7.32
CA PHE A 561 -31.99 5.04 7.91
C PHE A 561 -31.57 3.95 6.92
N VAL A 562 -32.52 3.35 6.19
CA VAL A 562 -32.23 2.22 5.28
C VAL A 562 -31.39 2.67 4.06
N PRO A 563 -31.72 3.76 3.35
CA PRO A 563 -30.85 4.34 2.33
C PRO A 563 -29.45 4.73 2.84
N LEU A 564 -29.36 5.33 4.03
CA LEU A 564 -28.10 5.72 4.66
C LEU A 564 -27.23 4.50 4.97
N LEU A 565 -27.84 3.46 5.53
CA LEU A 565 -27.16 2.21 5.87
C LEU A 565 -26.69 1.47 4.61
N ALA A 566 -27.50 1.45 3.55
CA ALA A 566 -27.09 0.91 2.25
C ALA A 566 -25.89 1.68 1.66
N ALA A 567 -25.92 3.02 1.70
CA ALA A 567 -24.81 3.89 1.27
C ALA A 567 -23.54 3.68 2.09
N THR A 568 -23.70 3.43 3.38
CA THR A 568 -22.59 3.13 4.28
C THR A 568 -21.96 1.77 4.00
N LEU A 569 -22.79 0.74 3.89
CA LEU A 569 -22.35 -0.62 3.61
C LEU A 569 -21.73 -0.75 2.22
N SER A 570 -22.21 0.01 1.23
CA SER A 570 -21.64 0.00 -0.12
C SER A 570 -20.20 0.51 -0.17
N LEU A 571 -19.81 1.35 0.81
CA LEU A 571 -18.47 1.92 0.96
C LEU A 571 -17.58 1.11 1.92
N ALA A 572 -18.15 0.24 2.75
CA ALA A 572 -17.42 -0.63 3.66
C ALA A 572 -16.87 -1.87 2.93
N ASN A 573 -15.54 -1.97 2.81
CA ASN A 573 -14.83 -3.16 2.37
C ASN A 573 -14.22 -3.87 3.59
N LEU A 574 -14.67 -5.08 3.91
CA LEU A 574 -14.15 -5.84 5.07
C LEU A 574 -12.81 -6.53 4.80
N SER A 575 -12.39 -6.66 3.54
CA SER A 575 -11.14 -7.34 3.18
C SER A 575 -9.95 -6.40 2.95
N ALA A 576 -10.15 -5.07 3.08
CA ALA A 576 -9.06 -4.11 2.94
C ALA A 576 -8.35 -3.91 4.28
N THR A 577 -7.16 -4.49 4.43
CA THR A 577 -6.24 -4.30 5.56
C THR A 577 -5.60 -2.91 5.63
N TYR A 578 -5.88 -2.03 4.67
CA TYR A 578 -5.38 -0.66 4.65
C TYR A 578 -6.53 0.31 4.37
N LEU A 579 -7.15 0.83 5.42
CA LEU A 579 -8.03 2.00 5.34
C LEU A 579 -7.68 2.96 6.47
N SER A 580 -7.63 4.25 6.13
CA SER A 580 -7.20 5.38 6.98
C SER A 580 -7.80 5.40 8.40
N GLN A 581 -7.12 6.06 9.34
CA GLN A 581 -7.56 6.26 10.73
C GLN A 581 -8.99 6.87 10.83
N ASN A 582 -9.40 7.65 9.82
CA ASN A 582 -10.74 8.22 9.70
C ASN A 582 -11.84 7.16 9.48
N PHE A 583 -11.51 6.03 8.86
CA PHE A 583 -12.43 4.91 8.65
C PHE A 583 -12.67 4.12 9.94
N GLN A 584 -11.74 4.15 10.90
CA GLN A 584 -11.88 3.53 12.23
C GLN A 584 -12.93 4.29 13.06
N SER A 585 -12.89 5.63 13.04
CA SER A 585 -13.90 6.49 13.66
C SER A 585 -15.26 6.33 12.99
N TYR A 586 -15.29 6.20 11.65
CA TYR A 586 -16.51 5.92 10.88
C TYR A 586 -17.10 4.54 11.21
N ARG A 587 -16.27 3.49 11.26
CA ARG A 587 -16.68 2.13 11.69
C ARG A 587 -17.23 2.13 13.10
N THR A 588 -16.63 2.90 14.01
CA THR A 588 -17.12 3.07 15.38
C THR A 588 -18.47 3.78 15.39
N TYR A 589 -18.60 4.91 14.69
CA TYR A 589 -19.86 5.65 14.53
C TYR A 589 -21.01 4.78 13.97
N ILE A 590 -20.72 3.95 12.97
CA ILE A 590 -21.66 3.02 12.36
C ILE A 590 -22.02 1.88 13.31
N CYS A 591 -21.04 1.26 13.96
CA CYS A 591 -21.31 0.22 14.94
C CYS A 591 -22.16 0.76 16.09
N THR A 592 -21.89 1.99 16.57
CA THR A 592 -22.69 2.64 17.61
C THR A 592 -24.12 2.91 17.13
N TYR A 593 -24.35 3.45 15.94
CA TYR A 593 -25.70 3.71 15.42
C TYR A 593 -26.48 2.45 15.03
N ILE A 594 -25.84 1.47 14.38
CA ILE A 594 -26.47 0.18 14.04
C ILE A 594 -26.88 -0.57 15.31
N PHE A 595 -26.05 -0.56 16.37
CA PHE A 595 -26.42 -1.21 17.63
C PHE A 595 -27.44 -0.40 18.45
N PHE A 596 -27.38 0.93 18.46
CA PHE A 596 -28.34 1.76 19.22
C PHE A 596 -29.75 1.75 18.62
N ASP A 597 -29.90 1.87 17.29
CA ASP A 597 -31.23 1.90 16.66
C ASP A 597 -31.90 0.52 16.59
N VAL A 598 -31.13 -0.56 16.43
CA VAL A 598 -31.66 -1.94 16.51
C VAL A 598 -32.16 -2.26 17.93
N SER A 599 -31.55 -1.65 18.96
CA SER A 599 -32.02 -1.76 20.34
C SER A 599 -33.29 -0.94 20.64
N PHE A 600 -33.56 0.11 19.86
CA PHE A 600 -34.77 0.93 20.00
C PHE A 600 -35.95 0.40 19.17
N ALA A 601 -35.68 -0.21 18.02
CA ALA A 601 -36.69 -0.86 17.19
C ALA A 601 -37.22 -2.20 17.76
N THR A 602 -36.59 -2.72 18.82
CA THR A 602 -37.03 -3.92 19.55
C THR A 602 -37.93 -3.60 20.76
N TYR A 603 -38.20 -2.32 21.04
CA TYR A 603 -39.07 -1.85 22.14
C TYR A 603 -40.33 -1.06 21.71
N THR A 604 -40.68 -1.08 20.42
CA THR A 604 -41.99 -0.63 19.89
C THR A 604 -42.41 -1.57 18.80
#